data_AF-A0A0G0D7V5-F1
#
_entry.id   AF-A0A0G0D7V5-F1
#
_cell.length_a   1.000
_cell.length_b   1.000
_cell.length_c   1.000
_cell.angle_alpha   90.00
_cell.angle_beta   90.00
_cell.angle_gamma   90.00
#
_symmetry.space_group_name_H-M   'P 1'
#
loop_
_entity.id
_entity.type
_entity.pdbx_description
1 polymer ?
#
loop_
_entity_poly.entity_id
_entity_poly.type
_entity_poly.pdbx_seq_one_letter_code
_entity_poly.pdbx_strand_id
1 'polypeptide(L)'
;MNKFKKGFTLLELLVVVAIIGLLTSIVLVSLSNSKNKGADAGVKSNLNTIRGMSELFYANNGNSFLPTGGTPLAITTPCPTYLSAGTNMLQKDKIIADAIAEALKRGTNNACYNSSLNWAVAVTLRSSDGATSGSSNTLPDSWCVDSGGASKSYAWVSGETITNSINATFCK
;
A
#
# COMPACT_ATOMS: atom_id res chain seq x y z
N MET A 1 35.97 -51.06 28.40
CA MET A 1 36.28 -49.87 27.59
C MET A 1 35.41 -48.73 28.08
N ASN A 2 35.88 -47.95 29.06
CA ASN A 2 35.07 -46.90 29.69
C ASN A 2 34.99 -45.68 28.77
N LYS A 3 33.80 -45.43 28.22
CA LYS A 3 33.51 -44.21 27.47
C LYS A 3 33.47 -43.04 28.43
N PHE A 4 34.46 -42.13 28.35
CA PHE A 4 34.38 -40.83 29.01
C PHE A 4 33.17 -40.07 28.46
N LYS A 5 32.12 -39.91 29.27
CA LYS A 5 31.01 -39.02 28.96
C LYS A 5 31.54 -37.59 29.07
N LYS A 6 31.79 -36.93 27.94
CA LYS A 6 32.11 -35.50 27.89
C LYS A 6 30.87 -34.73 28.34
N GLY A 7 30.98 -34.03 29.47
CA GLY A 7 29.97 -33.09 29.94
C GLY A 7 30.09 -31.76 29.20
N PHE A 8 28.95 -31.12 28.90
CA PHE A 8 28.91 -29.77 28.36
C PHE A 8 29.25 -28.78 29.47
N THR A 9 30.16 -27.84 29.24
CA THR A 9 30.50 -26.84 30.26
C THR A 9 29.46 -25.72 30.28
N LEU A 10 29.22 -25.14 31.46
CA LEU A 10 28.34 -23.96 31.60
C LEU A 10 28.86 -22.77 30.78
N LEU A 11 30.17 -22.66 30.61
CA LEU A 11 30.80 -21.61 29.83
C LEU A 11 30.53 -21.77 28.32
N GLU A 12 30.58 -23.01 27.80
CA GLU A 12 30.21 -23.29 26.41
C GLU A 12 28.75 -22.94 26.13
N LEU A 13 27.84 -23.17 27.08
CA LEU A 13 26.44 -22.81 26.89
C LEU A 13 26.24 -21.28 26.97
N LEU A 14 26.97 -20.61 27.87
CA LEU A 14 26.91 -19.16 28.06
C LEU A 14 27.41 -18.39 26.83
N VAL A 15 28.53 -18.81 26.23
CA VAL A 15 29.07 -18.12 25.04
C VAL A 15 28.16 -18.31 23.82
N VAL A 16 27.52 -19.47 23.69
CA VAL A 16 26.61 -19.76 22.57
C VAL A 16 25.38 -18.87 22.63
N VAL A 17 24.73 -18.75 23.79
CA VAL A 17 23.56 -17.86 23.92
C VAL A 17 23.95 -16.39 23.73
N ALA A 18 25.17 -15.99 24.13
CA ALA A 18 25.68 -14.65 23.88
C ALA A 18 25.84 -14.35 22.38
N ILE A 19 26.43 -15.29 21.61
CA ILE A 19 26.60 -15.12 20.15
C ILE A 19 25.24 -15.15 19.43
N ILE A 20 24.31 -16.04 19.81
CA ILE A 20 22.95 -16.07 19.24
C ILE A 20 22.24 -14.74 19.50
N GLY A 21 22.34 -14.18 20.71
CA GLY A 21 21.79 -12.87 21.05
C GLY A 21 22.31 -11.75 20.14
N LEU A 22 23.62 -11.73 19.88
CA LEU A 22 24.21 -10.76 18.96
C LEU A 22 23.68 -10.91 17.53
N LEU A 23 23.69 -12.13 16.97
CA LEU A 23 23.27 -12.38 15.59
C LEU A 23 21.77 -12.08 15.37
N THR A 24 20.91 -12.41 16.34
CA THR A 24 19.46 -12.18 16.22
C THR A 24 19.11 -10.71 16.12
N SER A 25 19.83 -9.82 16.81
CA SER A 25 19.59 -8.36 16.77
C SER A 25 19.67 -7.77 15.36
N ILE A 26 20.66 -8.18 14.57
CA ILE A 26 20.89 -7.68 13.20
C ILE A 26 19.82 -8.24 12.25
N VAL A 27 19.47 -9.51 12.40
CA VAL A 27 18.48 -10.19 11.56
C VAL A 27 17.10 -9.57 11.71
N LEU A 28 16.71 -9.15 12.92
CA LEU A 28 15.40 -8.55 13.19
C LEU A 28 15.17 -7.24 12.42
N VAL A 29 16.18 -6.36 12.34
CA VAL A 29 16.10 -5.10 11.60
C VAL A 29 15.94 -5.37 10.09
N SER A 30 16.75 -6.28 9.55
CA SER A 30 16.66 -6.68 8.13
C SER A 30 15.31 -7.30 7.76
N LEU A 31 14.77 -8.14 8.65
CA LEU A 31 13.47 -8.78 8.47
C LEU A 31 12.32 -7.75 8.51
N SER A 32 12.38 -6.77 9.42
CA SER A 32 11.40 -5.68 9.48
C SER A 32 11.32 -4.90 8.16
N ASN A 33 12.48 -4.50 7.63
CA ASN A 33 12.56 -3.79 6.35
C ASN A 33 12.05 -4.63 5.19
N SER A 34 12.38 -5.93 5.16
CA SER A 34 11.88 -6.87 4.15
C SER A 34 10.36 -7.04 4.21
N LYS A 35 9.77 -7.10 5.41
CA LYS A 35 8.32 -7.17 5.60
C LYS A 35 7.61 -5.92 5.09
N ASN A 36 8.18 -4.73 5.31
CA ASN A 36 7.60 -3.48 4.81
C ASN A 36 7.65 -3.43 3.28
N LYS A 37 8.79 -3.79 2.66
CA LYS A 37 8.90 -3.91 1.20
C LYS A 37 7.93 -4.93 0.59
N GLY A 38 7.72 -6.07 1.27
CA GLY A 38 6.73 -7.07 0.85
C GLY A 38 5.28 -6.55 0.95
N ALA A 39 4.99 -5.74 1.96
CA ALA A 39 3.70 -5.07 2.07
C ALA A 39 3.49 -4.07 0.93
N ASP A 40 4.50 -3.26 0.61
CA ASP A 40 4.48 -2.29 -0.49
C ASP A 40 4.30 -2.96 -1.85
N ALA A 41 4.96 -4.10 -2.09
CA ALA A 41 4.74 -4.90 -3.29
C ALA A 41 3.28 -5.38 -3.39
N GLY A 42 2.67 -5.76 -2.27
CA GLY A 42 1.26 -6.11 -2.21
C GLY A 42 0.32 -4.92 -2.49
N VAL A 43 0.65 -3.73 -1.99
CA VAL A 43 -0.08 -2.49 -2.34
C VAL A 43 -0.05 -2.27 -3.85
N LYS A 44 1.13 -2.34 -4.47
CA LYS A 44 1.29 -2.16 -5.92
C LYS A 44 0.50 -3.18 -6.72
N SER A 45 0.52 -4.45 -6.30
CA SER A 45 -0.22 -5.52 -6.94
C SER A 45 -1.73 -5.27 -6.89
N ASN A 46 -2.26 -4.93 -5.70
CA ASN A 46 -3.69 -4.67 -5.52
C ASN A 46 -4.15 -3.44 -6.32
N LEU A 47 -3.36 -2.37 -6.30
CA LEU A 47 -3.65 -1.17 -7.10
C LEU A 47 -3.59 -1.46 -8.61
N ASN A 48 -2.73 -2.36 -9.07
CA ASN A 48 -2.70 -2.76 -10.47
C ASN A 48 -3.97 -3.54 -10.88
N THR A 49 -4.57 -4.32 -9.98
CA THR A 49 -5.88 -4.96 -10.22
C THR A 49 -6.97 -3.93 -10.50
N ILE A 50 -6.96 -2.79 -9.79
CA ILE A 50 -7.95 -1.72 -9.99
C ILE A 50 -7.91 -1.20 -11.43
N ARG A 51 -6.72 -1.07 -12.03
CA ARG A 51 -6.57 -0.58 -13.41
C ARG A 51 -7.34 -1.45 -14.40
N GLY A 52 -7.08 -2.76 -14.42
CA GLY A 52 -7.78 -3.68 -15.32
C GLY A 52 -9.29 -3.77 -15.04
N MET A 53 -9.68 -3.77 -13.77
CA MET A 53 -11.10 -3.79 -13.41
C MET A 53 -11.82 -2.49 -13.77
N SER A 54 -11.13 -1.35 -13.69
CA SER A 54 -11.69 -0.05 -14.06
C SER A 54 -11.95 0.06 -15.56
N GLU A 55 -11.07 -0.51 -16.40
CA GLU A 55 -11.27 -0.58 -17.85
C GLU A 55 -12.49 -1.46 -18.18
N LEU A 56 -12.62 -2.60 -17.50
CA LEU A 56 -13.80 -3.46 -17.65
C LEU A 56 -15.07 -2.72 -17.21
N PHE A 57 -15.03 -2.00 -16.08
CA PHE A 57 -16.16 -1.19 -15.62
C PHE A 57 -16.53 -0.13 -16.66
N TYR A 58 -15.54 0.59 -17.19
CA TYR A 58 -15.72 1.64 -18.20
C TYR A 58 -16.39 1.11 -19.46
N ALA A 59 -15.92 -0.04 -19.98
CA ALA A 59 -16.50 -0.70 -21.15
C ALA A 59 -17.95 -1.14 -20.90
N ASN A 60 -18.25 -1.66 -19.71
CA ASN A 60 -19.59 -2.15 -19.36
C ASN A 60 -20.59 -1.03 -19.02
N ASN A 61 -20.12 0.18 -18.69
CA ASN A 61 -20.95 1.33 -18.31
C ASN A 61 -21.02 2.40 -19.40
N GLY A 62 -20.83 2.02 -20.67
CA GLY A 62 -21.00 2.93 -21.80
C GLY A 62 -19.94 4.04 -21.85
N ASN A 63 -18.68 3.68 -21.62
CA ASN A 63 -17.54 4.60 -21.61
C ASN A 63 -17.61 5.62 -20.47
N SER A 64 -17.94 5.15 -19.27
CA SER A 64 -18.01 5.96 -18.07
C SER A 64 -17.47 5.20 -16.85
N PHE A 65 -16.65 5.86 -16.05
CA PHE A 65 -16.25 5.37 -14.72
C PHE A 65 -17.29 5.67 -13.63
N LEU A 66 -18.50 6.07 -14.03
CA LEU A 66 -19.66 6.14 -13.15
C LEU A 66 -20.75 5.20 -13.66
N PRO A 67 -21.50 4.55 -12.75
CA PRO A 67 -22.71 3.85 -13.16
C PRO A 67 -23.76 4.81 -13.72
N THR A 68 -24.76 4.28 -14.42
CA THR A 68 -25.92 5.08 -14.85
C THR A 68 -26.57 5.78 -13.67
N GLY A 69 -26.70 7.12 -13.75
CA GLY A 69 -27.22 7.96 -12.66
C GLY A 69 -26.24 8.14 -11.49
N GLY A 70 -24.99 7.72 -11.64
CA GLY A 70 -23.94 7.86 -10.64
C GLY A 70 -23.50 9.31 -10.43
N THR A 71 -22.83 9.54 -9.29
CA THR A 71 -22.33 10.85 -8.88
C THR A 71 -20.81 10.80 -8.74
N PRO A 72 -20.07 11.83 -9.19
CA PRO A 72 -18.64 11.92 -8.94
C PRO A 72 -18.31 11.84 -7.44
N LEU A 73 -17.18 11.22 -7.14
CA LEU A 73 -16.54 11.22 -5.84
C LEU A 73 -15.40 12.26 -5.86
N ALA A 74 -15.55 13.34 -5.09
CA ALA A 74 -14.46 14.26 -4.81
C ALA A 74 -13.31 13.54 -4.09
N ILE A 75 -12.11 14.13 -4.08
CA ILE A 75 -10.98 13.55 -3.35
C ILE A 75 -11.38 13.29 -1.89
N THR A 76 -11.32 12.03 -1.47
CA THR A 76 -11.70 11.61 -0.12
C THR A 76 -10.61 10.74 0.50
N THR A 77 -10.48 10.85 1.83
CA THR A 77 -9.69 9.98 2.68
C THR A 77 -10.51 9.65 3.94
N PRO A 78 -10.73 8.37 4.29
CA PRO A 78 -10.37 7.19 3.51
C PRO A 78 -11.18 7.07 2.21
N CYS A 79 -10.70 6.21 1.31
CA CYS A 79 -11.47 5.72 0.17
C CYS A 79 -12.76 5.03 0.63
N PRO A 80 -13.84 5.11 -0.16
CA PRO A 80 -15.10 4.51 0.24
C PRO A 80 -15.04 2.98 0.14
N THR A 81 -15.90 2.32 0.90
CA THR A 81 -16.04 0.86 0.90
C THR A 81 -17.11 0.40 -0.08
N TYR A 82 -17.12 -0.92 -0.34
CA TYR A 82 -18.13 -1.53 -1.20
C TYR A 82 -19.55 -1.23 -0.71
N LEU A 83 -20.40 -0.80 -1.64
CA LEU A 83 -21.84 -0.63 -1.45
C LEU A 83 -22.54 -1.04 -2.75
N SER A 84 -23.46 -2.00 -2.67
CA SER A 84 -24.18 -2.51 -3.86
C SER A 84 -24.97 -1.42 -4.59
N ALA A 85 -25.46 -0.42 -3.84
CA ALA A 85 -26.10 0.79 -4.36
C ALA A 85 -25.13 1.97 -4.51
N GLY A 86 -23.82 1.71 -4.64
CA GLY A 86 -22.78 2.71 -4.79
C GLY A 86 -23.00 3.59 -6.03
N THR A 87 -22.74 4.88 -5.87
CA THR A 87 -22.99 5.89 -6.93
C THR A 87 -21.75 6.17 -7.80
N ASN A 88 -20.63 5.53 -7.50
CA ASN A 88 -19.38 5.65 -8.24
C ASN A 88 -18.72 4.27 -8.38
N MET A 89 -17.75 4.14 -9.29
CA MET A 89 -17.09 2.86 -9.57
C MET A 89 -16.42 2.27 -8.32
N LEU A 90 -15.79 3.12 -7.51
CA LEU A 90 -15.02 2.70 -6.34
C LEU A 90 -15.88 2.09 -5.23
N GLN A 91 -17.17 2.41 -5.18
CA GLN A 91 -18.14 1.80 -4.26
C GLN A 91 -18.90 0.64 -4.89
N LYS A 92 -19.27 0.78 -6.16
CA LYS A 92 -20.19 -0.16 -6.82
C LYS A 92 -19.53 -1.45 -7.24
N ASP A 93 -18.29 -1.39 -7.71
CA ASP A 93 -17.55 -2.59 -8.10
C ASP A 93 -16.87 -3.22 -6.87
N LYS A 94 -17.29 -4.44 -6.54
CA LYS A 94 -16.80 -5.15 -5.35
C LYS A 94 -15.31 -5.48 -5.46
N ILE A 95 -14.81 -5.84 -6.64
CA ILE A 95 -13.42 -6.25 -6.83
C ILE A 95 -12.51 -5.02 -6.67
N ILE A 96 -12.92 -3.88 -7.22
CA ILE A 96 -12.21 -2.61 -7.04
C ILE A 96 -12.19 -2.21 -5.56
N ALA A 97 -13.35 -2.18 -4.90
CA ALA A 97 -13.46 -1.80 -3.50
C ALA A 97 -12.64 -2.73 -2.57
N ASP A 98 -12.68 -4.05 -2.81
CA ASP A 98 -11.90 -5.02 -2.04
C ASP A 98 -10.40 -4.84 -2.30
N ALA A 99 -9.98 -4.60 -3.54
CA ALA A 99 -8.57 -4.35 -3.86
C ALA A 99 -8.03 -3.13 -3.12
N ILE A 100 -8.82 -2.06 -3.00
CA ILE A 100 -8.48 -0.86 -2.22
C ILE A 100 -8.38 -1.20 -0.73
N ALA A 101 -9.35 -1.95 -0.20
CA ALA A 101 -9.35 -2.36 1.21
C ALA A 101 -8.14 -3.25 1.56
N GLU A 102 -7.79 -4.20 0.69
CA GLU A 102 -6.61 -5.06 0.86
C GLU A 102 -5.30 -4.28 0.69
N ALA A 103 -5.25 -3.28 -0.18
CA ALA A 103 -4.11 -2.37 -0.28
C ALA A 103 -3.95 -1.56 1.02
N LEU A 104 -5.04 -1.06 1.59
CA LEU A 104 -5.00 -0.31 2.85
C LEU A 104 -4.50 -1.14 4.03
N LYS A 105 -4.84 -2.44 4.10
CA LYS A 105 -4.30 -3.35 5.15
C LYS A 105 -2.77 -3.50 5.11
N ARG A 106 -2.17 -3.26 3.94
CA ARG A 106 -0.72 -3.38 3.72
C ARG A 106 -0.01 -2.03 3.83
N GLY A 107 -0.69 -0.96 3.40
CA GLY A 107 -0.29 0.43 3.56
C GLY A 107 -0.78 1.05 4.88
N THR A 108 -0.83 2.38 4.91
CA THR A 108 -1.18 3.14 6.13
C THR A 108 -2.41 4.03 5.95
N ASN A 109 -2.58 4.63 4.76
CA ASN A 109 -3.72 5.49 4.43
C ASN A 109 -4.01 5.41 2.92
N ASN A 110 -5.15 5.91 2.48
CA ASN A 110 -5.51 5.97 1.07
C ASN A 110 -6.29 7.25 0.73
N ALA A 111 -6.23 7.61 -0.56
CA ALA A 111 -7.01 8.69 -1.14
C ALA A 111 -7.58 8.24 -2.48
N CYS A 112 -8.82 8.62 -2.73
CA CYS A 112 -9.55 8.21 -3.92
C CYS A 112 -10.28 9.38 -4.55
N TYR A 113 -10.36 9.36 -5.88
CA TYR A 113 -11.14 10.27 -6.70
C TYR A 113 -11.77 9.51 -7.86
N ASN A 114 -12.99 9.87 -8.23
CA ASN A 114 -13.66 9.30 -9.40
C ASN A 114 -14.69 10.27 -10.00
N SER A 115 -14.66 10.45 -11.31
CA SER A 115 -15.68 11.12 -12.11
C SER A 115 -16.10 10.21 -13.27
N SER A 116 -16.94 10.71 -14.19
CA SER A 116 -17.33 9.93 -15.38
C SER A 116 -16.14 9.62 -16.30
N LEU A 117 -15.14 10.48 -16.34
CA LEU A 117 -14.02 10.38 -17.29
C LEU A 117 -12.69 9.99 -16.65
N ASN A 118 -12.53 10.25 -15.35
CA ASN A 118 -11.24 10.07 -14.69
C ASN A 118 -11.39 9.42 -13.33
N TRP A 119 -10.33 8.74 -12.90
CA TRP A 119 -10.24 8.21 -11.55
C TRP A 119 -8.78 8.15 -11.13
N ALA A 120 -8.53 8.27 -9.83
CA ALA A 120 -7.20 8.08 -9.27
C ALA A 120 -7.34 7.47 -7.87
N VAL A 121 -6.46 6.53 -7.55
CA VAL A 121 -6.36 5.88 -6.24
C VAL A 121 -4.92 5.88 -5.81
N ALA A 122 -4.66 6.43 -4.63
CA ALA A 122 -3.35 6.39 -3.99
C ALA A 122 -3.42 5.69 -2.63
N VAL A 123 -2.36 4.97 -2.29
CA VAL A 123 -2.18 4.33 -0.98
C VAL A 123 -0.80 4.68 -0.44
N THR A 124 -0.73 5.06 0.84
CA THR A 124 0.53 5.30 1.55
C THR A 124 1.28 3.99 1.74
N LEU A 125 2.56 3.98 1.35
CA LEU A 125 3.44 2.83 1.50
C LEU A 125 3.90 2.69 2.95
N ARG A 126 4.19 1.46 3.38
CA ARG A 126 4.63 1.19 4.75
C ARG A 126 6.12 1.51 4.95
N SER A 127 6.87 1.63 3.86
CA SER A 127 8.23 2.17 3.86
C SER A 127 8.31 3.70 3.71
N SER A 128 7.18 4.41 3.72
CA SER A 128 7.11 5.88 3.69
C SER A 128 8.00 6.50 4.78
N ASP A 129 8.79 7.51 4.41
CA ASP A 129 9.55 8.36 5.35
C ASP A 129 8.76 9.58 5.83
N GLY A 130 7.55 9.79 5.29
CA GLY A 130 6.54 10.73 5.74
C GLY A 130 6.77 12.16 5.25
N ALA A 131 5.81 13.05 5.52
CA ALA A 131 5.89 14.48 5.20
C ALA A 131 6.35 15.35 6.39
N THR A 132 7.18 14.81 7.28
CA THR A 132 7.71 15.60 8.41
C THR A 132 8.82 16.53 7.93
N SER A 133 8.94 17.71 8.52
CA SER A 133 10.10 18.59 8.36
C SER A 133 11.38 17.82 8.71
N GLY A 134 12.15 17.40 7.69
CA GLY A 134 13.31 16.51 7.85
C GLY A 134 13.14 15.10 7.26
N SER A 135 12.01 14.77 6.64
CA SER A 135 11.95 13.60 5.77
C SER A 135 12.92 13.81 4.62
N SER A 136 13.71 12.78 4.37
CA SER A 136 14.77 12.84 3.38
C SER A 136 14.24 12.85 1.94
N ASN A 137 12.94 12.61 1.77
CA ASN A 137 12.29 12.34 0.49
C ASN A 137 13.04 11.25 -0.31
N THR A 138 13.74 10.35 0.40
CA THR A 138 14.58 9.31 -0.23
C THR A 138 13.79 8.05 -0.50
N LEU A 139 12.64 7.89 0.16
CA LEU A 139 11.71 6.80 -0.06
C LEU A 139 10.37 7.35 -0.56
N PRO A 140 9.67 6.61 -1.44
CA PRO A 140 8.36 7.03 -1.89
C PRO A 140 7.32 6.86 -0.78
N ASP A 141 6.52 7.91 -0.52
CA ASP A 141 5.49 7.89 0.50
C ASP A 141 4.21 7.17 0.08
N SER A 142 3.92 7.18 -1.21
CA SER A 142 2.68 6.62 -1.74
C SER A 142 2.86 5.99 -3.10
N TRP A 143 1.97 5.06 -3.42
CA TRP A 143 1.81 4.53 -4.77
C TRP A 143 0.44 4.94 -5.29
N CYS A 144 0.41 5.45 -6.52
CA CYS A 144 -0.80 5.91 -7.16
C CYS A 144 -1.01 5.23 -8.52
N VAL A 145 -2.28 4.92 -8.81
CA VAL A 145 -2.77 4.48 -10.12
C VAL A 145 -3.95 5.34 -10.57
N ASP A 146 -4.08 5.55 -11.88
CA ASP A 146 -5.15 6.38 -12.45
C ASP A 146 -5.67 5.88 -13.81
N SER A 147 -6.72 6.56 -14.30
CA SER A 147 -7.34 6.36 -15.62
C SER A 147 -6.43 6.73 -16.80
N GLY A 148 -5.37 7.52 -16.58
CA GLY A 148 -4.36 7.85 -17.58
C GLY A 148 -3.33 6.75 -17.77
N GLY A 149 -3.42 5.66 -17.00
CA GLY A 149 -2.50 4.54 -17.03
C GLY A 149 -1.27 4.72 -16.14
N ALA A 150 -1.24 5.73 -15.26
CA ALA A 150 -0.17 5.86 -14.31
C ALA A 150 -0.14 4.68 -13.33
N SER A 151 1.08 4.29 -12.96
CA SER A 151 1.38 3.39 -11.85
C SER A 151 2.74 3.82 -11.33
N LYS A 152 2.74 4.83 -10.46
CA LYS A 152 3.95 5.54 -10.04
C LYS A 152 3.94 5.84 -8.56
N SER A 153 5.13 6.01 -8.02
CA SER A 153 5.32 6.51 -6.67
C SER A 153 5.25 8.03 -6.62
N TYR A 154 4.77 8.55 -5.49
CA TYR A 154 4.84 9.98 -5.16
C TYR A 154 5.43 10.15 -3.77
N ALA A 155 6.35 11.11 -3.64
CA ALA A 155 7.08 11.42 -2.43
C ALA A 155 6.68 12.84 -1.97
N TRP A 156 6.28 12.96 -0.71
CA TRP A 156 5.58 14.11 -0.16
C TRP A 156 6.55 15.20 0.28
N VAL A 157 6.19 16.46 0.02
CA VAL A 157 6.89 17.58 0.67
C VAL A 157 6.27 17.90 2.03
N SER A 158 7.00 18.67 2.86
CA SER A 158 6.59 18.99 4.23
C SER A 158 5.14 19.48 4.30
N GLY A 159 4.33 18.81 5.13
CA GLY A 159 2.91 19.16 5.35
C GLY A 159 1.93 18.55 4.35
N GLU A 160 2.40 17.82 3.33
CA GLU A 160 1.51 17.05 2.45
C GLU A 160 1.02 15.76 3.10
N THR A 161 -0.10 15.25 2.59
CA THR A 161 -0.68 13.98 3.02
C THR A 161 -1.10 13.15 1.82
N ILE A 162 -1.73 12.00 2.03
CA ILE A 162 -2.16 11.11 0.95
C ILE A 162 -3.08 11.75 -0.09
N THR A 163 -3.82 12.80 0.27
CA THR A 163 -4.64 13.56 -0.68
C THR A 163 -3.79 14.29 -1.72
N ASN A 164 -2.52 14.60 -1.42
CA ASN A 164 -1.61 15.27 -2.33
C ASN A 164 -1.07 14.33 -3.42
N SER A 165 -1.11 13.01 -3.20
CA SER A 165 -0.68 12.00 -4.17
C SER A 165 -1.57 11.93 -5.42
N ILE A 166 -2.76 12.53 -5.37
CA ILE A 166 -3.70 12.63 -6.48
C ILE A 166 -4.14 14.08 -6.69
N ASN A 167 -4.60 14.39 -7.89
CA ASN A 167 -5.43 15.55 -8.16
C ASN A 167 -6.83 15.08 -8.60
N ALA A 168 -7.74 16.01 -8.88
CA ALA A 168 -9.11 15.70 -9.32
C ALA A 168 -9.19 15.16 -10.77
N THR A 169 -8.15 14.46 -11.22
CA THR A 169 -8.03 13.88 -12.55
C THR A 169 -7.09 12.66 -12.53
N PHE A 170 -5.86 12.82 -12.04
CA PHE A 170 -4.76 11.86 -12.20
C PHE A 170 -3.85 11.79 -10.96
N CYS A 171 -2.93 10.82 -10.98
CA CYS A 171 -1.81 10.75 -10.06
C CYS A 171 -0.86 11.92 -10.25
N LYS A 172 -0.40 12.51 -9.14
CA LYS A 172 0.67 13.52 -9.18
C LYS A 172 2.03 12.87 -9.41
#